data_AF-A0A7U6QIR8-F1
#
_entry.id   AF-A0A7U6QIR8-F1
#
_cell.length_a   1.000
_cell.length_b   1.000
_cell.length_c   1.000
_cell.angle_alpha   90.00
_cell.angle_beta   90.00
_cell.angle_gamma   90.00
#
_symmetry.space_group_name_H-M   'P 1'
#
loop_
_entity.id
_entity.type
_entity.pdbx_description
1 polymer ?
#
loop_
_entity_poly.entity_id
_entity_poly.type
_entity_poly.pdbx_seq_one_letter_code
_entity_poly.pdbx_strand_id
1 'polypeptide(L)'
;MIQSRWLEREINEYELMQEEARRKTPKTLLGLVIFFCILLAAIFCYGQKNPDYNTAASMGIVGGMGAFILLICLLSLALHKKKKGLPELEQMLQELLTTPETIDEFDNDMLSEPLLRLSGTPSISFREHYLVEIWGRPGQKLYSFTRLDEIQSTRVAVSRDNTSVTKMGKIYDMDILDRSGHRLTGFAIRGKKNMAEFEEALVRFCPGIQLAGH
;
A
#
# COMPACT_ATOMS: atom_id res chain seq x y z
N MET A 1 6.01 11.53 23.54
CA MET A 1 6.57 10.88 22.33
C MET A 1 6.61 9.40 22.64
N ILE A 2 5.89 8.57 21.87
CA ILE A 2 5.89 7.11 22.07
C ILE A 2 7.26 6.55 21.71
N GLN A 3 7.80 5.68 22.56
CA GLN A 3 9.04 4.95 22.32
C GLN A 3 8.71 3.48 21.99
N SER A 4 8.08 3.24 20.83
CA SER A 4 7.77 1.89 20.34
C SER A 4 8.91 1.41 19.43
N ARG A 5 9.49 0.25 19.76
CA ARG A 5 10.53 -0.43 18.97
C ARG A 5 9.96 -0.92 17.64
N TRP A 6 8.70 -1.36 17.63
CA TRP A 6 8.04 -1.74 16.39
C TRP A 6 7.89 -0.55 15.44
N LEU A 7 7.44 0.60 15.96
CA LEU A 7 7.32 1.83 15.17
C LEU A 7 8.67 2.30 14.61
N GLU A 8 9.73 2.26 15.42
CA GLU A 8 11.08 2.60 14.98
C GLU A 8 11.54 1.68 13.83
N ARG A 9 11.25 0.39 13.93
CA ARG A 9 11.53 -0.57 12.85
C ARG A 9 10.76 -0.23 11.57
N GLU A 10 9.46 0.05 11.64
CA GLU A 10 8.66 0.41 10.45
C GLU A 10 9.15 1.72 9.80
N ILE A 11 9.53 2.72 10.62
CA ILE A 11 10.14 3.96 10.13
C ILE A 11 11.47 3.67 9.43
N ASN A 12 12.33 2.84 10.02
CA ASN A 12 13.61 2.48 9.43
C ASN A 12 13.46 1.72 8.11
N GLU A 13 12.54 0.74 8.05
CA GLU A 13 12.23 0.02 6.80
C GLU A 13 11.67 0.99 5.73
N TYR A 14 10.81 1.92 6.13
CA TYR A 14 10.27 2.95 5.25
C TYR A 14 11.37 3.88 4.69
N GLU A 15 12.26 4.38 5.54
CA GLU A 15 13.36 5.24 5.12
C GLU A 15 14.34 4.50 4.20
N LEU A 16 14.65 3.23 4.49
CA LEU A 16 15.49 2.40 3.64
C LEU A 16 14.87 2.22 2.25
N MET A 17 13.57 1.93 2.17
CA MET A 17 12.86 1.82 0.89
C MET A 17 12.87 3.14 0.10
N GLN A 18 12.66 4.28 0.78
CA GLN A 18 12.78 5.58 0.11
C GLN A 18 14.19 5.83 -0.41
N GLU A 19 15.23 5.45 0.35
CA GLU A 19 16.61 5.60 -0.06
C GLU A 19 16.94 4.73 -1.28
N GLU A 20 16.51 3.47 -1.27
CA GLU A 20 16.67 2.57 -2.42
C GLU A 20 15.96 3.10 -3.67
N ALA A 21 14.71 3.59 -3.52
CA ALA A 21 13.97 4.19 -4.62
C ALA A 21 14.73 5.37 -5.21
N ARG A 22 15.28 6.26 -4.36
CA ARG A 22 16.10 7.40 -4.79
C ARG A 22 17.38 6.99 -5.50
N ARG A 23 18.06 5.94 -5.04
CA ARG A 23 19.27 5.41 -5.70
C ARG A 23 18.97 4.86 -7.10
N LYS A 24 17.75 4.36 -7.34
CA LYS A 24 17.32 3.85 -8.65
C LYS A 24 16.91 4.97 -9.62
N THR A 25 16.33 6.08 -9.14
CA THR A 25 15.87 7.19 -9.98
C THR A 25 16.88 7.75 -10.99
N PRO A 26 18.16 8.00 -10.66
CA PRO A 26 19.13 8.50 -11.64
C PRO A 26 19.42 7.49 -12.76
N LYS A 27 19.37 6.18 -12.47
CA LYS A 27 19.51 5.13 -13.49
C LYS A 27 18.31 5.12 -14.45
N THR A 28 17.11 5.36 -13.92
CA THR A 28 15.87 5.45 -14.73
C THR A 28 15.89 6.68 -15.63
N LEU A 29 16.32 7.84 -15.10
CA LEU A 29 16.50 9.07 -15.88
C LEU A 29 17.52 8.89 -17.01
N LEU A 30 18.68 8.29 -16.70
CA LEU A 30 19.70 8.01 -17.71
C LEU A 30 19.16 7.09 -18.81
N GLY A 31 18.43 6.03 -18.45
CA GLY A 31 17.79 5.14 -19.41
C GLY A 31 16.77 5.86 -20.30
N LEU A 32 16.00 6.79 -19.73
CA LEU A 32 15.02 7.60 -20.46
C LEU A 32 15.71 8.55 -21.46
N VAL A 33 16.80 9.20 -21.05
CA VAL A 33 17.63 10.03 -21.96
C VAL A 33 18.18 9.19 -23.12
N ILE A 34 18.76 8.02 -22.83
CA ILE A 34 19.30 7.11 -23.85
C ILE A 34 18.20 6.69 -24.82
N PHE A 35 17.00 6.35 -24.33
CA PHE A 35 15.87 5.97 -25.18
C PHE A 35 15.48 7.08 -26.17
N PHE A 36 15.37 8.33 -25.71
CA PHE A 36 15.07 9.45 -26.60
C PHE A 36 16.19 9.71 -27.62
N CYS A 37 17.45 9.56 -27.23
CA CYS A 37 18.59 9.65 -28.16
C CYS A 37 18.50 8.57 -29.26
N ILE A 38 18.18 7.33 -28.89
CA ILE A 38 18.01 6.22 -29.86
C ILE A 38 16.82 6.50 -30.79
N LEU A 39 15.69 6.99 -30.26
CA LEU A 39 14.51 7.31 -31.06
C LEU A 39 14.80 8.42 -32.08
N LEU A 40 15.49 9.48 -31.66
CA LEU A 40 15.89 10.57 -32.56
C LEU A 40 16.86 10.10 -33.65
N ALA A 41 17.83 9.25 -33.30
CA ALA A 41 18.74 8.65 -34.27
C ALA A 41 17.99 7.75 -35.29
N ALA A 42 17.01 6.97 -34.82
CA ALA A 42 16.19 6.14 -35.70
C ALA A 42 15.37 6.98 -36.70
N ILE A 43 14.76 8.07 -36.23
CA ILE A 43 14.00 9.03 -37.06
C ILE A 43 14.91 9.67 -38.11
N PHE A 44 16.13 10.07 -37.71
CA PHE A 44 17.11 10.62 -38.63
C PHE A 44 17.52 9.62 -39.72
N CYS A 45 17.86 8.38 -39.33
CA CYS A 45 18.19 7.31 -40.26
C CYS A 45 17.03 6.94 -41.20
N TYR A 46 15.79 6.96 -40.70
CA TYR A 46 14.60 6.71 -41.51
C TYR A 46 14.34 7.83 -42.51
N GLY A 47 14.54 9.08 -42.11
CA GLY A 47 14.46 10.27 -42.96
C GLY A 47 15.47 10.25 -44.10
N GLN A 48 16.70 9.79 -43.86
CA GLN A 48 17.69 9.62 -44.93
C GLN A 48 17.26 8.57 -45.98
N LYS A 49 16.47 7.57 -45.60
CA LYS A 49 15.99 6.53 -46.50
C LYS A 49 14.69 6.92 -47.24
N ASN A 50 13.95 7.90 -46.73
CA ASN A 50 12.64 8.29 -47.24
C ASN A 50 12.59 9.83 -47.40
N PRO A 51 12.93 10.36 -48.59
CA PRO A 51 13.07 11.81 -48.80
C PRO A 51 11.76 12.59 -48.66
N ASP A 52 10.60 11.94 -48.82
CA ASP A 52 9.28 12.56 -48.60
C ASP A 52 8.90 12.65 -47.11
N TYR A 53 9.67 12.03 -46.22
CA TYR A 53 9.41 12.04 -44.79
C TYR A 53 9.89 13.35 -44.15
N ASN A 54 8.97 14.07 -43.53
CA ASN A 54 9.28 15.30 -42.80
C ASN A 54 10.01 15.00 -41.48
N THR A 55 11.31 14.79 -41.62
CA THR A 55 12.23 14.41 -40.54
C THR A 55 12.33 15.52 -39.48
N ALA A 56 12.37 16.79 -39.92
CA ALA A 56 12.47 17.93 -39.03
C ALA A 56 11.25 18.06 -38.10
N ALA A 57 10.04 17.91 -38.65
CA ALA A 57 8.81 17.94 -37.84
C ALA A 57 8.76 16.77 -36.85
N SER A 58 9.14 15.57 -37.28
CA SER A 58 9.10 14.37 -36.44
C SER A 58 10.13 14.42 -35.31
N MET A 59 11.35 14.91 -35.58
CA MET A 59 12.36 15.17 -34.56
C MET A 59 11.92 16.26 -33.58
N GLY A 60 11.25 17.31 -34.06
CA GLY A 60 10.70 18.38 -33.22
C GLY A 60 9.65 17.86 -32.22
N ILE A 61 8.72 17.02 -32.69
CA ILE A 61 7.69 16.39 -31.84
C ILE A 61 8.33 15.50 -30.78
N VAL A 62 9.24 14.60 -31.18
CA VAL A 62 9.89 13.67 -30.25
C VAL A 62 10.81 14.37 -29.26
N GLY A 63 11.60 15.33 -29.74
CA GLY A 63 12.48 16.13 -28.90
C GLY A 63 11.70 16.96 -27.88
N GLY A 64 10.61 17.60 -28.31
CA GLY A 64 9.71 18.35 -27.43
C GLY A 64 9.04 17.46 -26.38
N MET A 65 8.53 16.29 -26.78
CA MET A 65 7.93 15.32 -25.86
C MET A 65 8.94 14.79 -24.84
N GLY A 66 10.17 14.46 -25.29
CA GLY A 66 11.24 14.00 -24.42
C GLY A 66 11.66 15.07 -23.40
N ALA A 67 11.83 16.32 -23.85
CA ALA A 67 12.16 17.45 -22.98
C ALA A 67 11.05 17.71 -21.94
N PHE A 68 9.78 17.63 -22.35
CA PHE A 68 8.64 17.80 -21.44
C PHE A 68 8.56 16.69 -20.38
N ILE A 69 8.76 15.43 -20.77
CA ILE A 69 8.78 14.29 -19.83
C ILE A 69 9.95 14.44 -18.85
N LEU A 70 11.14 14.78 -19.34
CA LEU A 70 12.31 15.03 -18.48
C LEU A 70 12.06 16.18 -17.50
N LEU A 71 11.44 17.27 -17.94
CA LEU A 71 11.08 18.40 -17.09
C LEU A 71 10.11 17.98 -15.98
N ILE A 72 9.06 17.21 -16.30
CA ILE A 72 8.13 16.67 -15.30
C ILE A 72 8.85 15.75 -14.30
N CYS A 73 9.71 14.86 -14.80
CA CYS A 73 10.52 13.98 -13.94
C CYS A 73 11.42 14.79 -12.99
N LEU A 74 12.13 15.80 -13.49
CA LEU A 74 12.98 16.66 -12.67
C LEU A 74 12.18 17.49 -11.65
N LEU A 75 11.02 18.02 -12.03
CA LEU A 75 10.13 18.75 -11.13
C LEU A 75 9.57 17.84 -10.04
N SER A 76 9.11 16.63 -10.39
CA SER A 76 8.62 15.65 -9.41
C SER A 76 9.71 15.18 -8.44
N LEU A 77 10.96 15.07 -8.90
CA LEU A 77 12.14 14.83 -8.06
C LEU A 77 12.41 15.99 -7.10
N ALA A 78 12.36 17.24 -7.60
CA ALA A 78 12.57 18.44 -6.80
C ALA A 78 11.46 18.67 -5.76
N LEU A 79 10.22 18.32 -6.11
CA LEU A 79 9.04 18.45 -5.25
C LEU A 79 8.90 17.30 -4.25
N HIS A 80 9.56 16.16 -4.46
CA HIS A 80 9.63 15.07 -3.48
C HIS A 80 10.53 15.47 -2.29
N LYS A 81 10.00 16.33 -1.41
CA LYS A 81 10.59 16.55 -0.09
C LYS A 81 10.71 15.21 0.64
N LYS A 82 11.83 15.01 1.35
CA LYS A 82 12.00 13.86 2.26
C LYS A 82 10.86 13.92 3.28
N LYS A 83 9.83 13.10 3.13
CA LYS A 83 8.94 12.77 4.25
C LYS A 83 9.75 11.84 5.14
N LYS A 84 10.32 12.40 6.21
CA LYS A 84 10.95 11.63 7.28
C LYS A 84 9.85 11.08 8.18
N GLY A 85 10.03 9.85 8.64
CA GLY A 85 9.08 9.19 9.55
C GLY A 85 7.73 8.86 8.92
N LEU A 86 6.80 8.45 9.79
CA LEU A 86 5.43 8.06 9.47
C LEU A 86 4.48 8.82 10.42
N PRO A 87 4.25 10.13 10.21
CA PRO A 87 3.54 10.98 11.17
C PRO A 87 2.09 10.55 11.43
N GLU A 88 1.40 10.02 10.42
CA GLU A 88 0.04 9.50 10.58
C GLU A 88 0.01 8.23 11.45
N LEU A 89 1.01 7.34 11.30
CA LEU A 89 1.17 6.16 12.13
C LEU A 89 1.56 6.54 13.56
N GLU A 90 2.49 7.48 13.72
CA GLU A 90 2.88 8.03 15.01
C GLU A 90 1.68 8.62 15.75
N GLN A 91 0.83 9.39 15.07
CA GLN A 91 -0.37 9.96 15.67
C GLN A 91 -1.38 8.89 16.08
N MET A 92 -1.66 7.91 15.21
CA MET A 92 -2.58 6.83 15.52
C MET A 92 -2.10 6.00 16.72
N LEU A 93 -0.79 5.71 16.80
CA LEU A 93 -0.23 5.02 17.97
C LEU A 93 -0.30 5.88 19.23
N GLN A 94 -0.18 7.21 19.13
CA GLN A 94 -0.36 8.13 20.27
C GLN A 94 -1.76 8.10 20.84
N GLU A 95 -2.77 7.87 20.00
CA GLU A 95 -4.15 7.71 20.42
C GLU A 95 -4.41 6.33 21.02
N LEU A 96 -3.75 5.29 20.49
CA LEU A 96 -3.93 3.89 20.93
C LEU A 96 -3.13 3.54 22.20
N LEU A 97 -1.87 3.98 22.29
CA LEU A 97 -0.90 3.57 23.30
C LEU A 97 -0.67 4.72 24.29
N THR A 98 -1.48 4.72 25.34
CA THR A 98 -1.54 5.84 26.30
C THR A 98 -0.61 5.67 27.49
N THR A 99 -0.14 4.45 27.78
CA THR A 99 0.75 4.15 28.93
C THR A 99 1.99 3.37 28.52
N PRO A 100 3.09 3.41 29.28
CA PRO A 100 4.29 2.62 29.00
C PRO A 100 4.02 1.11 28.91
N GLU A 101 3.16 0.57 29.76
CA GLU A 101 2.82 -0.85 29.78
C GLU A 101 2.11 -1.28 28.49
N THR A 102 1.19 -0.44 27.99
CA THR A 102 0.49 -0.70 26.72
C THR A 102 1.43 -0.62 25.52
N ILE A 103 2.50 0.20 25.59
CA ILE A 103 3.54 0.25 24.56
C ILE A 103 4.35 -1.05 24.54
N ASP A 104 4.77 -1.56 25.70
CA ASP A 104 5.56 -2.79 25.78
C ASP A 104 4.75 -4.01 25.31
N GLU A 105 3.48 -4.12 25.71
CA GLU A 105 2.56 -5.16 25.25
C GLU A 105 2.37 -5.10 23.72
N PHE A 106 2.12 -3.90 23.20
CA PHE A 106 1.98 -3.67 21.76
C PHE A 106 3.25 -4.04 21.00
N ASP A 107 4.43 -3.61 21.47
CA ASP A 107 5.71 -3.94 20.84
C ASP A 107 5.95 -5.45 20.82
N ASN A 108 5.69 -6.15 21.92
CA ASN A 108 5.86 -7.59 22.01
C ASN A 108 4.94 -8.31 21.01
N ASP A 109 3.69 -7.87 20.91
CA ASP A 109 2.72 -8.47 19.99
C ASP A 109 3.08 -8.16 18.52
N MET A 110 3.48 -6.93 18.20
CA MET A 110 3.78 -6.50 16.83
C MET A 110 5.11 -7.02 16.29
N LEU A 111 6.09 -7.24 17.17
CA LEU A 111 7.37 -7.85 16.81
C LEU A 111 7.31 -9.38 16.72
N SER A 112 6.27 -10.00 17.29
CA SER A 112 6.02 -11.44 17.16
C SER A 112 5.53 -11.84 15.76
N GLU A 113 5.60 -13.14 15.47
CA GLU A 113 5.03 -13.69 14.24
C GLU A 113 3.50 -13.65 14.32
N PRO A 114 2.80 -13.14 13.29
CA PRO A 114 1.34 -13.06 13.31
C PRO A 114 0.73 -14.47 13.38
N LEU A 115 -0.33 -14.61 14.17
CA LEU A 115 -1.07 -15.87 14.33
C LEU A 115 -1.75 -16.31 13.04
N LEU A 116 -2.18 -15.34 12.24
CA LEU A 116 -2.65 -15.53 10.87
C LEU A 116 -2.29 -14.32 10.03
N ARG A 117 -1.90 -14.54 8.78
CA ARG A 117 -1.74 -13.48 7.78
C ARG A 117 -2.50 -13.83 6.51
N LEU A 118 -3.47 -12.99 6.17
CA LEU A 118 -4.19 -13.05 4.91
C LEU A 118 -3.55 -12.06 3.94
N SER A 119 -3.03 -12.61 2.85
CA SER A 119 -2.39 -11.84 1.80
C SER A 119 -3.44 -11.19 0.90
N GLY A 120 -3.28 -9.91 0.61
CA GLY A 120 -4.25 -9.16 -0.17
C GLY A 120 -4.00 -7.67 -0.11
N THR A 121 -4.98 -6.90 -0.59
CA THR A 121 -5.02 -5.45 -0.37
C THR A 121 -6.43 -5.09 0.12
N PRO A 122 -6.60 -4.84 1.43
CA PRO A 122 -5.55 -4.78 2.46
C PRO A 122 -4.91 -6.13 2.78
N SER A 123 -3.66 -6.08 3.25
CA SER A 123 -3.04 -7.20 3.96
C SER A 123 -3.56 -7.19 5.39
N ILE A 124 -4.05 -8.32 5.86
CA ILE A 124 -4.69 -8.44 7.17
C ILE A 124 -3.90 -9.45 7.99
N SER A 125 -3.62 -9.14 9.25
CA SER A 125 -3.03 -10.10 10.17
C SER A 125 -3.66 -10.06 11.55
N PHE A 126 -3.93 -11.26 12.08
CA PHE A 126 -4.31 -11.45 13.47
C PHE A 126 -3.05 -11.64 14.30
N ARG A 127 -3.00 -10.93 15.41
CA ARG A 127 -1.98 -11.04 16.44
C ARG A 127 -2.63 -11.44 17.76
N GLU A 128 -1.88 -11.47 18.85
CA GLU A 128 -2.42 -11.91 20.14
C GLU A 128 -3.53 -10.98 20.63
N HIS A 129 -3.35 -9.66 20.47
CA HIS A 129 -4.28 -8.66 20.99
C HIS A 129 -4.89 -7.78 19.89
N TYR A 130 -4.32 -7.76 18.70
CA TYR A 130 -4.71 -6.83 17.64
C TYR A 130 -5.04 -7.52 16.32
N LEU A 131 -6.09 -7.02 15.68
CA LEU A 131 -6.28 -7.11 14.23
C LEU A 131 -5.51 -5.95 13.59
N VAL A 132 -4.59 -6.30 12.69
CA VAL A 132 -3.77 -5.31 11.98
C VAL A 132 -4.11 -5.36 10.50
N GLU A 133 -4.42 -4.19 9.96
CA GLU A 133 -4.70 -4.00 8.56
C GLU A 133 -3.68 -3.05 7.95
N ILE A 134 -3.16 -3.41 6.79
CA ILE A 134 -2.17 -2.62 6.07
C ILE A 134 -2.64 -2.45 4.63
N TRP A 135 -2.86 -1.20 4.22
CA TRP A 135 -3.21 -0.85 2.85
C TRP A 135 -2.23 0.15 2.25
N GLY A 136 -2.33 0.32 0.94
CA GLY A 136 -1.50 1.25 0.19
C GLY A 136 -0.30 0.60 -0.48
N ARG A 137 0.51 1.43 -1.13
CA ARG A 137 1.69 1.00 -1.89
C ARG A 137 2.94 1.10 -1.03
N PRO A 138 4.04 0.40 -1.39
CA PRO A 138 5.34 0.67 -0.78
C PRO A 138 5.64 2.18 -0.80
N GLY A 139 5.97 2.77 0.35
CA GLY A 139 6.18 4.21 0.49
C GLY A 139 4.92 5.04 0.86
N GLN A 140 3.74 4.43 0.91
CA GLN A 140 2.47 5.01 1.34
C GLN A 140 1.62 3.94 2.05
N LYS A 141 2.23 3.21 2.98
CA LYS A 141 1.50 2.25 3.81
C LYS A 141 0.68 3.03 4.82
N LEU A 142 -0.58 2.65 4.92
CA LEU A 142 -1.51 3.10 5.94
C LEU A 142 -1.86 1.88 6.79
N TYR A 143 -1.98 2.11 8.08
CA TYR A 143 -2.20 1.07 9.08
C TYR A 143 -3.52 1.33 9.79
N SER A 144 -4.19 0.27 10.19
CA SER A 144 -5.21 0.29 11.24
C SER A 144 -4.96 -0.84 12.21
N PHE A 145 -5.19 -0.52 13.48
CA PHE A 145 -5.09 -1.43 14.60
C PHE A 145 -6.45 -1.44 15.29
N THR A 146 -7.06 -2.61 15.39
CA THR A 146 -8.28 -2.81 16.16
C THR A 146 -8.00 -3.85 17.23
N ARG A 147 -8.31 -3.56 18.49
CA ARG A 147 -8.11 -4.56 19.55
C ARG A 147 -9.14 -5.68 19.38
N LEU A 148 -8.70 -6.92 19.54
CA LEU A 148 -9.56 -8.08 19.29
C LEU A 148 -10.70 -8.21 20.30
N ASP A 149 -10.54 -7.70 21.52
CA ASP A 149 -11.55 -7.68 22.58
C ASP A 149 -12.67 -6.64 22.35
N GLU A 150 -12.37 -5.60 21.57
CA GLU A 150 -13.33 -4.59 21.13
C GLU A 150 -14.24 -5.12 20.00
N ILE A 151 -13.81 -6.12 19.25
CA ILE A 151 -14.57 -6.72 18.14
C ILE A 151 -15.69 -7.59 18.67
N GLN A 152 -16.91 -7.33 18.21
CA GLN A 152 -18.11 -7.98 18.76
C GLN A 152 -19.05 -8.49 17.69
N SER A 153 -19.13 -7.79 16.56
CA SER A 153 -19.89 -8.28 15.42
C SER A 153 -19.27 -7.85 14.11
N THR A 154 -19.66 -8.53 13.04
CA THR A 154 -19.31 -8.13 11.67
C THR A 154 -20.57 -7.84 10.86
N ARG A 155 -20.43 -7.03 9.81
CA ARG A 155 -21.40 -6.90 8.73
C ARG A 155 -20.71 -7.18 7.42
N VAL A 156 -21.38 -7.91 6.53
CA VAL A 156 -20.80 -8.32 5.25
C VAL A 156 -21.76 -7.96 4.13
N ALA A 157 -21.25 -7.27 3.13
CA ALA A 157 -21.89 -7.09 1.84
C ALA A 157 -21.10 -7.84 0.77
N VAL A 158 -21.79 -8.54 -0.12
CA VAL A 158 -21.14 -9.33 -1.17
C VAL A 158 -21.30 -8.62 -2.51
N SER A 159 -20.17 -8.28 -3.14
CA SER A 159 -20.11 -7.67 -4.45
C SER A 159 -19.39 -8.58 -5.46
N ARG A 160 -19.59 -8.33 -6.76
CA ARG A 160 -18.93 -9.09 -7.84
C ARG A 160 -17.56 -8.49 -8.12
N ASP A 161 -16.53 -9.35 -8.20
CA ASP A 161 -15.22 -8.92 -8.64
C ASP A 161 -15.20 -8.71 -10.16
N ASN A 162 -15.26 -7.45 -10.58
CA ASN A 162 -15.18 -7.07 -11.99
C ASN A 162 -13.74 -6.97 -12.51
N THR A 163 -12.73 -7.19 -11.65
CA THR A 163 -11.31 -6.99 -12.00
C THR A 163 -10.60 -8.27 -12.47
N SER A 164 -11.21 -9.45 -12.33
CA SER A 164 -10.65 -10.69 -12.87
C SER A 164 -11.06 -10.91 -14.34
N VAL A 165 -10.10 -11.33 -15.17
CA VAL A 165 -10.31 -11.70 -16.58
C VAL A 165 -11.38 -12.81 -16.74
N THR A 166 -11.61 -13.58 -15.68
CA THR A 166 -12.60 -14.67 -15.61
C THR A 166 -13.98 -14.24 -15.09
N LYS A 167 -14.18 -13.01 -14.58
CA LYS A 167 -15.47 -12.50 -14.02
C LYS A 167 -16.14 -13.40 -12.98
N MET A 168 -15.39 -14.21 -12.23
CA MET A 168 -15.94 -15.21 -11.29
C MET A 168 -15.54 -15.01 -9.82
N GLY A 169 -14.86 -13.90 -9.48
CA GLY A 169 -14.51 -13.59 -8.09
C GLY A 169 -15.69 -12.96 -7.33
N LYS A 170 -15.79 -13.25 -6.03
CA LYS A 170 -16.62 -12.50 -5.09
C LYS A 170 -15.72 -11.61 -4.23
N ILE A 171 -16.19 -10.39 -3.98
CA ILE A 171 -15.60 -9.48 -3.01
C ILE A 171 -16.56 -9.41 -1.83
N TYR A 172 -16.00 -9.52 -0.62
CA TYR A 172 -16.73 -9.46 0.63
C TYR A 172 -16.32 -8.15 1.31
N ASP A 173 -17.18 -7.16 1.19
CA ASP A 173 -17.01 -5.86 1.85
C ASP A 173 -17.47 -6.01 3.31
N MET A 174 -16.53 -5.92 4.24
CA MET A 174 -16.75 -6.21 5.64
C MET A 174 -16.58 -4.98 6.50
N ASP A 175 -17.50 -4.79 7.44
CA ASP A 175 -17.36 -3.87 8.56
C ASP A 175 -17.18 -4.67 9.86
N ILE A 176 -16.21 -4.24 10.67
CA ILE A 176 -15.96 -4.74 12.02
C ILE A 176 -16.56 -3.75 13.01
N LEU A 177 -17.39 -4.25 13.93
CA LEU A 177 -18.19 -3.43 14.83
C LEU A 177 -17.91 -3.77 16.30
N ASP A 178 -18.06 -2.75 17.14
CA ASP A 178 -17.99 -2.85 18.60
C ASP A 178 -19.33 -3.33 19.21
N ARG A 179 -19.42 -3.34 20.55
CA ARG A 179 -20.65 -3.71 21.30
C ARG A 179 -21.82 -2.78 21.02
N SER A 180 -21.55 -1.51 20.71
CA SER A 180 -22.57 -0.50 20.45
C SER A 180 -23.06 -0.53 19.01
N GLY A 181 -22.45 -1.36 18.15
CA GLY A 181 -22.71 -1.39 16.71
C GLY A 181 -22.01 -0.25 15.95
N HIS A 182 -21.09 0.47 16.61
CA HIS A 182 -20.23 1.44 15.98
C HIS A 182 -19.14 0.73 15.17
N ARG A 183 -18.81 1.29 14.01
CA ARG A 183 -17.80 0.72 13.12
C ARG A 183 -16.41 1.06 13.63
N LEU A 184 -15.64 0.03 13.97
CA LEU A 184 -14.22 0.12 14.32
C LEU A 184 -13.37 0.26 13.06
N THR A 185 -13.61 -0.61 12.08
CA THR A 185 -12.87 -0.64 10.82
C THR A 185 -13.70 -1.32 9.73
N GLY A 186 -13.25 -1.27 8.47
CA GLY A 186 -13.85 -2.09 7.43
C GLY A 186 -13.07 -2.09 6.11
N PHE A 187 -13.12 -3.23 5.44
CA PHE A 187 -12.22 -3.59 4.35
C PHE A 187 -12.84 -4.67 3.45
N ALA A 188 -12.26 -4.82 2.26
CA ALA A 188 -12.71 -5.81 1.27
C ALA A 188 -11.82 -7.05 1.29
N ILE A 189 -12.42 -8.23 1.49
CA ILE A 189 -11.76 -9.52 1.36
C ILE A 189 -12.12 -10.12 0.01
N ARG A 190 -11.12 -10.48 -0.79
CA ARG A 190 -11.33 -11.10 -2.10
C ARG A 190 -11.27 -12.61 -2.00
N GLY A 191 -12.30 -13.26 -2.55
CA GLY A 191 -12.36 -14.71 -2.66
C GLY A 191 -12.94 -15.40 -1.43
N LYS A 192 -13.78 -16.42 -1.69
CA LYS A 192 -14.48 -17.17 -0.64
C LYS A 192 -13.54 -17.88 0.34
N LYS A 193 -12.37 -18.34 -0.14
CA LYS A 193 -11.38 -19.02 0.70
C LYS A 193 -10.81 -18.07 1.77
N ASN A 194 -10.34 -16.89 1.35
CA ASN A 194 -9.79 -15.90 2.28
C ASN A 194 -10.86 -15.39 3.26
N MET A 195 -12.11 -15.27 2.81
CA MET A 195 -13.23 -14.91 3.66
C MET A 195 -13.48 -15.98 4.75
N ALA A 196 -13.51 -17.25 4.37
CA ALA A 196 -13.70 -18.35 5.31
C ALA A 196 -12.56 -18.44 6.34
N GLU A 197 -11.30 -18.30 5.90
CA GLU A 197 -10.15 -18.26 6.79
C GLU A 197 -10.20 -17.06 7.75
N PHE A 198 -10.71 -15.91 7.28
CA PHE A 198 -10.90 -14.73 8.12
C PHE A 198 -11.98 -14.93 9.19
N GLU A 199 -13.14 -15.49 8.82
CA GLU A 199 -14.21 -15.81 9.76
C GLU A 199 -13.77 -16.83 10.82
N GLU A 200 -13.03 -17.86 10.41
CA GLU A 200 -12.47 -18.86 11.32
C GLU A 200 -11.52 -18.20 12.33
N ALA A 201 -10.68 -17.28 11.86
CA ALA A 201 -9.79 -16.52 12.73
C ALA A 201 -10.56 -15.64 13.72
N LEU A 202 -11.62 -14.94 13.27
CA LEU A 202 -12.47 -14.16 14.16
C LEU A 202 -13.11 -15.02 15.24
N VAL A 203 -13.66 -16.19 14.90
CA VAL A 203 -14.27 -17.10 15.89
C VAL A 203 -13.23 -17.59 16.89
N ARG A 204 -12.00 -17.83 16.43
CA ARG A 204 -10.90 -18.32 17.25
C ARG A 204 -10.34 -17.25 18.19
N PHE A 205 -10.18 -16.02 17.72
CA PHE A 205 -9.43 -14.97 18.42
C PHE A 205 -10.32 -13.87 19.04
N CYS A 206 -11.61 -13.79 18.67
CA CYS A 206 -12.58 -12.86 19.25
C CYS A 206 -13.70 -13.65 19.97
N PRO A 207 -13.59 -13.86 21.30
CA PRO A 207 -14.58 -14.63 22.05
C PRO A 207 -15.98 -14.02 21.96
N GLY A 208 -16.96 -14.83 21.57
CA GLY A 208 -18.37 -14.42 21.54
C GLY A 208 -18.76 -13.53 20.35
N ILE A 209 -17.90 -13.41 19.34
CA ILE A 209 -18.20 -12.62 18.14
C ILE A 209 -19.45 -13.11 17.42
N GLN A 210 -20.28 -12.17 16.98
CA GLN A 210 -21.43 -12.42 16.11
C GLN A 210 -21.04 -12.17 14.66
N LEU A 211 -20.82 -13.25 13.92
CA LEU A 211 -20.55 -13.14 12.49
C LEU A 211 -21.82 -12.77 11.72
N ALA A 212 -21.68 -11.91 10.71
CA ALA A 212 -22.72 -11.75 9.70
C ALA A 212 -22.99 -13.10 9.02
N GLY A 213 -24.25 -13.50 8.90
CA GLY A 213 -24.64 -14.60 8.01
C GLY A 213 -24.64 -14.12 6.56
N HIS A 214 -24.06 -14.91 5.65
CA HIS A 214 -24.00 -14.64 4.19
C HIS A 214 -24.64 -15.75 3.36
#